data_AF-A0A6A0B5I1-F1
#
_entry.id   AF-A0A6A0B5I1-F1
#
_cell.length_a   1.000
_cell.length_b   1.000
_cell.length_c   1.000
_cell.angle_alpha   90.00
_cell.angle_beta   90.00
_cell.angle_gamma   90.00
#
_symmetry.space_group_name_H-M   'P 1'
#
loop_
_entity.id
_entity.type
_entity.pdbx_description
1 polymer ?
#
loop_
_entity_poly.entity_id
_entity_poly.type
_entity_poly.pdbx_seq_one_letter_code
_entity_poly.pdbx_strand_id
1 'polypeptide(L)'
;MAEIYTILTKLELSLVVHSKENTIDISAKDINKYTIVSKRLSGRDYIAFGNDQNDIALLSHAKKGYIIGNELKLDQSLPITTISKKDVAESLKNIASINLDTD
;
A
#
# COMPACT_ATOMS: atom_id res chain seq x y z
N MET A 1 12.01 -13.44 -17.98
CA MET A 1 10.98 -12.87 -17.09
C MET A 1 9.60 -12.76 -17.77
N ALA A 2 9.50 -12.14 -18.96
CA ALA A 2 8.21 -11.94 -19.65
C ALA A 2 7.40 -13.23 -19.92
N GLU A 3 8.06 -14.32 -20.31
CA GLU A 3 7.39 -15.61 -20.58
C GLU A 3 6.80 -16.23 -19.31
N ILE A 4 7.60 -16.31 -18.24
CA ILE A 4 7.15 -16.79 -16.93
C ILE A 4 5.98 -15.95 -16.41
N TYR A 5 6.09 -14.61 -16.49
CA TYR A 5 5.01 -13.72 -16.10
C TYR A 5 3.72 -13.99 -16.89
N THR A 6 3.82 -14.19 -18.21
CA THR A 6 2.67 -14.52 -19.07
C THR A 6 2.02 -15.85 -18.72
N ILE A 7 2.79 -16.83 -18.25
CA ILE A 7 2.25 -18.12 -17.77
C ILE A 7 1.54 -17.92 -16.43
N LEU A 8 2.18 -17.22 -15.50
CA LEU A 8 1.66 -17.00 -14.14
C LEU A 8 0.38 -16.17 -14.14
N THR A 9 0.22 -15.19 -15.04
CA THR A 9 -0.99 -14.36 -15.14
C THR A 9 -2.23 -15.14 -15.62
N LYS A 10 -2.06 -16.36 -16.13
CA LYS A 10 -3.17 -17.26 -16.51
C LYS A 10 -3.67 -18.11 -15.33
N LEU A 11 -2.95 -18.09 -14.21
CA LEU A 11 -3.30 -18.84 -13.01
C LEU A 11 -4.04 -17.94 -12.01
N GLU A 12 -4.77 -18.55 -11.08
CA GLU A 12 -5.42 -17.83 -9.98
C GLU A 12 -4.40 -17.46 -8.88
N LEU A 13 -3.53 -16.50 -9.22
CA LEU A 13 -2.42 -16.03 -8.38
C LEU A 13 -2.47 -14.51 -8.25
N SER A 14 -1.91 -14.01 -7.15
CA SER A 14 -1.52 -12.60 -7.03
C SER A 14 -0.01 -12.49 -7.26
N LEU A 15 0.39 -11.55 -8.11
CA LEU A 15 1.76 -11.37 -8.55
C LEU A 15 2.22 -9.95 -8.21
N VAL A 16 3.39 -9.82 -7.57
CA VAL A 16 4.07 -8.54 -7.38
C VAL A 16 5.40 -8.60 -8.10
N VAL A 17 5.59 -7.73 -9.09
CA VAL A 17 6.80 -7.67 -9.91
C VAL A 17 7.74 -6.60 -9.35
N HIS A 18 8.96 -7.00 -9.03
CA HIS A 18 10.03 -6.12 -8.56
C HIS A 18 11.07 -5.95 -9.66
N SER A 19 10.84 -4.97 -10.54
CA SER A 19 11.63 -4.79 -11.77
C SER A 19 13.11 -4.47 -11.52
N LYS A 20 13.43 -3.85 -10.38
CA LYS A 20 14.81 -3.47 -10.01
C LYS A 20 15.60 -4.69 -9.52
N GLU A 21 14.96 -5.57 -8.78
CA GLU A 21 15.52 -6.80 -8.21
C GLU A 21 15.41 -7.99 -9.18
N ASN A 22 14.65 -7.84 -10.27
CA ASN A 22 14.35 -8.89 -11.25
C ASN A 22 13.75 -10.15 -10.59
N THR A 23 12.81 -9.93 -9.66
CA THR A 23 12.08 -10.98 -8.95
C THR A 23 10.56 -10.82 -9.11
N ILE A 24 9.83 -11.91 -8.86
CA ILE A 24 8.37 -11.93 -8.80
C ILE A 24 7.97 -12.61 -7.49
N ASP A 25 7.20 -11.92 -6.66
CA ASP A 25 6.54 -12.53 -5.53
C ASP A 25 5.21 -13.14 -5.99
N ILE A 26 4.96 -14.38 -5.57
CA ILE A 26 3.80 -15.16 -5.96
C ILE A 26 3.03 -15.53 -4.69
N SER A 27 1.75 -15.19 -4.63
CA SER A 27 0.84 -15.60 -3.56
C SER A 27 -0.46 -16.18 -4.13
N ALA A 28 -1.24 -16.84 -3.27
CA ALA A 28 -2.60 -17.22 -3.63
C ALA A 28 -3.42 -15.98 -4.01
N LYS A 29 -4.41 -16.18 -4.89
CA LYS A 29 -5.32 -15.11 -5.32
C LYS A 29 -5.86 -14.33 -4.13
N ASP A 30 -5.88 -13.01 -4.28
CA ASP A 30 -6.41 -12.05 -3.31
C ASP A 30 -5.67 -12.05 -1.95
N ILE A 31 -4.41 -12.52 -1.89
CA ILE A 31 -3.56 -12.40 -0.71
C ILE A 31 -2.62 -11.20 -0.88
N ASN A 32 -2.98 -10.08 -0.25
CA ASN A 32 -2.12 -8.90 -0.10
C ASN A 32 -2.42 -8.15 1.22
N LYS A 33 -1.63 -7.11 1.54
CA LYS A 33 -1.81 -6.33 2.78
C LYS A 33 -3.21 -5.73 2.92
N TYR A 34 -3.80 -5.24 1.81
CA TYR A 34 -5.14 -4.67 1.79
C TYR A 34 -6.22 -5.70 2.15
N THR A 35 -6.20 -6.89 1.55
CA THR A 35 -7.27 -7.88 1.77
C THR A 35 -7.32 -8.41 3.20
N ILE A 36 -6.19 -8.40 3.91
CA ILE A 36 -6.13 -8.73 5.34
C ILE A 36 -6.71 -7.60 6.18
N VAL A 37 -6.27 -6.35 5.93
CA VAL A 37 -6.73 -5.17 6.68
C VAL A 37 -8.22 -4.95 6.48
N SER A 38 -8.73 -5.03 5.25
CA SER A 38 -10.15 -4.82 4.94
C SER A 38 -11.04 -5.83 5.69
N LYS A 39 -10.65 -7.11 5.73
CA LYS A 39 -11.34 -8.16 6.50
C LYS A 39 -11.30 -7.86 8.01
N ARG A 40 -10.15 -7.45 8.55
CA ARG A 40 -9.98 -7.17 9.99
C ARG A 40 -10.73 -5.93 10.45
N LEU A 41 -10.79 -4.90 9.60
CA LEU A 41 -11.48 -3.65 9.92
C LEU A 41 -12.98 -3.69 9.62
N SER A 42 -13.47 -4.76 8.99
CA SER A 42 -14.87 -4.90 8.55
C SER A 42 -15.31 -3.71 7.68
N GLY A 43 -14.42 -3.29 6.77
CA GLY A 43 -14.68 -2.18 5.85
C GLY A 43 -14.62 -0.77 6.45
N ARG A 44 -14.20 -0.61 7.72
CA ARG A 44 -13.98 0.72 8.31
C ARG A 44 -12.82 1.45 7.63
N ASP A 45 -12.96 2.77 7.55
CA ASP A 45 -11.90 3.68 7.12
C ASP A 45 -10.62 3.47 7.92
N TYR A 46 -9.48 3.62 7.24
CA TYR A 46 -8.17 3.59 7.87
C TYR A 46 -7.19 4.54 7.20
N ILE A 47 -6.12 4.85 7.93
CA ILE A 47 -4.96 5.57 7.44
C ILE A 47 -3.84 4.55 7.29
N ALA A 48 -3.11 4.61 6.18
CA ALA A 48 -2.01 3.68 5.90
C ALA A 48 -0.70 4.41 5.63
N PHE A 49 0.38 3.77 6.05
CA PHE A 49 1.76 4.14 5.76
C PHE A 49 2.41 2.97 5.04
N GLY A 50 3.17 3.24 3.98
CA GLY A 50 3.82 2.22 3.16
C GLY A 50 5.04 2.76 2.46
N ASN A 51 5.92 1.88 2.02
CA ASN A 51 7.23 2.26 1.47
C ASN A 51 7.64 1.47 0.23
N ASP A 52 6.92 0.39 -0.11
CA ASP A 52 7.24 -0.44 -1.27
C ASP A 52 6.01 -0.89 -2.08
N GLN A 53 6.27 -1.66 -3.14
CA GLN A 53 5.26 -2.15 -4.07
C GLN A 53 4.15 -2.96 -3.38
N ASN A 54 4.45 -3.65 -2.28
CA ASN A 54 3.48 -4.47 -1.55
C ASN A 54 2.45 -3.63 -0.80
N ASP A 55 2.75 -2.34 -0.56
CA ASP A 55 1.85 -1.41 0.12
C ASP A 55 0.88 -0.71 -0.82
N ILE A 56 1.09 -0.75 -2.13
CA ILE A 56 0.29 0.04 -3.09
C ILE A 56 -1.20 -0.25 -2.96
N ALA A 57 -1.59 -1.52 -2.89
CA ALA A 57 -2.99 -1.90 -2.73
C ALA A 57 -3.56 -1.39 -1.40
N LEU A 58 -2.78 -1.45 -0.32
CA LEU A 58 -3.18 -0.96 1.01
C LEU A 58 -3.37 0.56 1.01
N LEU A 59 -2.42 1.29 0.43
CA LEU A 59 -2.41 2.75 0.35
C LEU A 59 -3.53 3.28 -0.54
N SER A 60 -3.82 2.62 -1.66
CA SER A 60 -4.83 3.06 -2.64
C SER A 60 -6.27 2.93 -2.13
N HIS A 61 -6.50 2.09 -1.12
CA HIS A 61 -7.82 1.90 -0.48
C HIS A 61 -7.92 2.59 0.89
N ALA A 62 -6.85 3.25 1.35
CA ALA A 62 -6.90 3.99 2.59
C ALA A 62 -7.67 5.31 2.39
N LYS A 63 -8.37 5.77 3.44
CA LYS A 63 -8.95 7.13 3.47
C LYS A 63 -7.86 8.19 3.27
N LYS A 64 -6.69 7.93 3.85
CA LYS A 64 -5.46 8.70 3.67
C LYS A 64 -4.27 7.76 3.62
N GLY A 65 -3.45 7.87 2.58
CA GLY A 65 -2.22 7.11 2.43
C GLY A 65 -0.98 7.98 2.59
N TYR A 66 0.09 7.40 3.13
CA TYR A 66 1.41 8.02 3.21
C TYR A 66 2.48 7.11 2.61
N ILE A 67 3.13 7.57 1.54
CA ILE A 67 4.33 6.92 1.01
C ILE A 67 5.53 7.44 1.79
N ILE A 68 6.33 6.54 2.34
CA ILE A 68 7.54 6.87 3.07
C ILE A 68 8.75 6.78 2.13
N GLY A 69 9.43 7.90 1.92
CA GLY A 69 10.54 8.01 0.96
C GLY A 69 10.05 8.28 -0.47
N ASN A 70 10.96 8.18 -1.45
CA ASN A 70 10.69 8.67 -2.81
C ASN A 70 10.70 7.57 -3.87
N GLU A 71 10.71 6.30 -3.46
CA GLU A 71 10.93 5.18 -4.39
C GLU A 71 9.65 4.77 -5.12
N LEU A 72 8.48 5.04 -4.54
CA LEU A 72 7.19 4.79 -5.18
C LEU A 72 6.65 6.05 -5.84
N LYS A 73 6.26 5.92 -7.11
CA LYS A 73 5.46 6.91 -7.82
C LYS A 73 4.06 6.33 -8.03
N LEU A 74 3.09 6.91 -7.34
CA LEU A 74 1.68 6.56 -7.49
C LEU A 74 0.93 7.67 -8.25
N ASP A 75 -0.28 7.33 -8.72
CA ASP A 75 -1.18 8.31 -9.31
C ASP A 75 -1.47 9.43 -8.30
N GLN A 76 -1.29 10.67 -8.75
CA GLN A 76 -1.50 11.88 -7.95
C GLN A 76 -2.98 12.16 -7.68
N SER A 77 -3.91 11.46 -8.38
CA SER A 77 -5.35 11.54 -8.12
C SER A 77 -5.75 10.85 -6.81
N LEU A 78 -4.93 9.93 -6.29
CA LEU A 78 -5.20 9.21 -5.06
C LEU A 78 -4.95 10.09 -3.83
N PRO A 79 -5.65 9.85 -2.69
CA PRO A 79 -5.46 10.60 -1.45
C PRO A 79 -4.16 10.20 -0.70
N ILE A 80 -3.04 10.16 -1.43
CA ILE A 80 -1.75 9.68 -0.98
C ILE A 80 -0.76 10.85 -0.93
N THR A 81 0.01 10.94 0.15
CA THR A 81 1.03 11.97 0.32
C THR A 81 2.38 11.32 0.55
N THR A 82 3.43 11.84 -0.10
CA THR A 82 4.79 11.39 0.14
C THR A 82 5.40 12.14 1.33
N ILE A 83 5.96 11.40 2.28
CA ILE A 83 6.64 11.91 3.47
C ILE A 83 8.01 11.28 3.60
N SER A 84 8.93 11.92 4.33
CA SER A 84 10.22 11.31 4.62
C SER A 84 10.16 10.43 5.88
N LYS A 85 11.13 9.53 6.05
CA LYS A 85 11.20 8.64 7.24
C LYS A 85 11.19 9.40 8.57
N LYS A 86 11.83 10.58 8.63
CA LYS A 86 11.89 11.41 9.84
C LYS A 86 10.55 12.07 10.18
N ASP A 87 9.65 12.21 9.20
CA ASP A 87 8.38 12.93 9.36
C ASP A 87 7.22 11.99 9.73
N VAL A 88 7.45 10.67 9.80
CA VAL A 88 6.43 9.67 10.14
C VAL A 88 5.85 9.93 11.53
N ALA A 89 6.71 10.14 12.54
CA ALA A 89 6.27 10.39 13.91
C ALA A 89 5.43 11.66 14.02
N GLU A 90 5.81 12.72 13.31
CA GLU A 90 5.08 13.98 13.32
C GLU A 90 3.74 13.86 12.59
N SER A 91 3.71 13.12 11.47
CA SER A 91 2.47 12.81 10.74
C SER A 91 1.47 12.08 11.64
N LEU A 92 1.94 11.13 12.46
CA LEU A 92 1.10 10.42 13.43
C LEU A 92 0.52 11.34 14.51
N LYS A 93 1.32 12.26 15.05
CA LYS A 93 0.82 13.24 16.03
C LYS A 93 -0.26 14.14 15.42
N ASN A 94 -0.03 14.65 14.22
CA ASN A 94 -1.01 15.52 13.54
C ASN A 94 -2.34 14.81 13.30
N ILE A 95 -2.30 13.54 12.89
CA ILE A 95 -3.50 12.71 12.74
C ILE A 95 -4.23 12.55 14.08
N ALA A 96 -3.50 12.28 15.16
CA ALA A 96 -4.09 12.10 16.49
C ALA A 96 -4.77 13.39 16.99
N SER A 97 -4.13 14.54 16.80
CA SER A 97 -4.72 15.84 17.18
C SER A 97 -6.00 16.15 16.42
N ILE A 98 -6.06 15.85 15.11
CA ILE A 98 -7.27 16.07 14.29
C ILE A 98 -8.48 15.26 14.81
N ASN A 99 -8.25 14.04 15.27
CA ASN A 99 -9.33 13.17 15.75
C ASN A 99 -9.81 13.52 17.17
N LEU A 100 -9.03 14.27 17.95
CA LEU A 100 -9.41 14.68 19.31
C LEU A 100 -10.28 15.94 19.32
N ASP A 101 -10.34 16.69 18.21
CA ASP A 101 -11.18 17.89 18.06
C ASP A 101 -12.58 17.59 17.49
N THR A 102 -12.89 16.32 17.20
CA THR A 102 -14.14 15.90 16.54
C THR A 102 -15.10 15.09 17.43
N ASP A 103 -14.81 14.96 18.72
CA ASP A 103 -15.69 14.38 19.75
C ASP A 103 -16.21 15.47 20.71
#